data_AF-R7UG23-F1
#
_entry.id   AF-R7UG23-F1
#
_cell.length_a   1.000
_cell.length_b   1.000
_cell.length_c   1.000
_cell.angle_alpha   90.00
_cell.angle_beta   90.00
_cell.angle_gamma   90.00
#
_symmetry.space_group_name_H-M   'P 1'
#
loop_
_entity.id
_entity.type
_entity.pdbx_description
1 polymer ?
#
loop_
_entity_poly.entity_id
_entity_poly.type
_entity_poly.pdbx_seq_one_letter_code
_entity_poly.pdbx_strand_id
1 'polypeptide(L)'
;QVVVEVFNNLLTESLTIHWHGMHQKKSPYMDGAAYISQCPIQAKQKFTYKFKAYPAGTHFYHGSFANQRVDGLFGMIIVHKQLPTIPEIPLTVTDWFKEEALTIDLNSPYRFGVKGAGQLTPFSTLLGGRGRWNDNTYPLREYTVETGRNHKFRLASSAMEHTYEVSIDGHVLTLVALDGQEINPI
;
A
#
# COMPACT_ATOMS: atom_id res chain seq x y z
N GLN A 1 -10.21 -15.01 -11.34
CA GLN A 1 -9.39 -15.68 -10.32
C GLN A 1 -7.98 -15.13 -10.44
N VAL A 2 -7.28 -14.93 -9.33
CA VAL A 2 -5.90 -14.45 -9.30
C VAL A 2 -5.00 -15.54 -8.75
N VAL A 3 -3.84 -15.72 -9.37
CA VAL A 3 -2.79 -16.65 -8.93
C VAL A 3 -1.48 -15.89 -8.91
N VAL A 4 -0.83 -15.79 -7.74
CA VAL A 4 0.45 -15.09 -7.58
C VAL A 4 1.45 -16.03 -6.92
N GLU A 5 2.56 -16.29 -7.59
CA GLU A 5 3.69 -17.01 -6.99
C GLU A 5 4.68 -15.98 -6.42
N VAL A 6 4.83 -16.01 -5.09
CA VAL A 6 5.74 -15.12 -4.36
C VAL A 6 6.98 -15.90 -3.99
N PHE A 7 8.14 -15.43 -4.45
CA PHE A 7 9.45 -15.95 -4.10
C PHE A 7 10.09 -15.03 -3.06
N ASN A 8 10.34 -15.55 -1.87
CA ASN A 8 11.08 -14.80 -0.86
C ASN A 8 12.58 -14.88 -1.15
N ASN A 9 13.11 -13.86 -1.82
CA ASN A 9 14.54 -13.77 -2.14
C ASN A 9 15.37 -13.08 -1.04
N LEU A 10 14.78 -12.71 0.09
CA LEU A 10 15.52 -12.20 1.25
C LEU A 10 16.51 -13.25 1.77
N LEU A 11 17.54 -12.80 2.48
CA LEU A 11 18.62 -13.67 2.96
C LEU A 11 18.28 -14.36 4.28
N THR A 12 17.70 -13.61 5.21
CA THR A 12 17.49 -14.03 6.60
C THR A 12 16.06 -13.86 7.07
N GLU A 13 15.27 -13.05 6.37
CA GLU A 13 13.92 -12.69 6.79
C GLU A 13 12.86 -13.54 6.12
N SER A 14 11.79 -13.79 6.87
CA SER A 14 10.54 -14.31 6.31
C SER A 14 9.68 -13.16 5.79
N LEU A 15 8.72 -13.46 4.92
CA LEU A 15 7.72 -12.48 4.50
C LEU A 15 6.35 -13.13 4.28
N THR A 16 5.31 -12.32 4.27
CA THR A 16 3.99 -12.67 3.71
C THR A 16 3.44 -11.47 2.95
N ILE A 17 2.55 -11.71 2.00
CA ILE A 17 1.84 -10.65 1.27
C ILE A 17 0.37 -10.68 1.66
N HIS A 18 -0.11 -9.61 2.27
CA HIS A 18 -1.53 -9.40 2.54
C HIS A 18 -2.20 -8.66 1.37
N TRP A 19 -3.43 -9.05 1.08
CA TRP A 19 -4.24 -8.53 -0.04
C TRP A 19 -5.31 -7.59 0.49
N HIS A 20 -4.91 -6.39 0.89
CA HIS A 20 -5.77 -5.42 1.57
C HIS A 20 -7.04 -5.12 0.77
N GLY A 21 -8.20 -5.32 1.41
CA GLY A 21 -9.53 -5.13 0.80
C GLY A 21 -10.06 -6.35 0.04
N MET A 22 -9.27 -7.40 -0.19
CA MET A 22 -9.78 -8.66 -0.76
C MET A 22 -10.51 -9.47 0.31
N HIS A 23 -11.75 -9.86 0.02
CA HIS A 23 -12.60 -10.49 1.05
C HIS A 23 -12.18 -11.92 1.45
N GLN A 24 -11.32 -12.59 0.66
CA GLN A 24 -10.85 -13.97 0.90
C GLN A 24 -11.95 -14.99 1.23
N LYS A 25 -13.18 -14.77 0.75
CA LYS A 25 -14.30 -15.69 0.97
C LYS A 25 -13.99 -17.04 0.33
N LYS A 26 -14.00 -18.10 1.15
CA LYS A 26 -13.62 -19.48 0.79
C LYS A 26 -12.11 -19.69 0.54
N SER A 27 -11.27 -18.69 0.78
CA SER A 27 -9.81 -18.78 0.70
C SER A 27 -9.11 -18.06 1.88
N PRO A 28 -9.56 -18.21 3.14
CA PRO A 28 -8.98 -17.45 4.27
C PRO A 28 -7.48 -17.71 4.48
N TYR A 29 -7.00 -18.91 4.14
CA TYR A 29 -5.57 -19.27 4.19
C TYR A 29 -4.71 -18.59 3.10
N MET A 30 -5.33 -17.78 2.22
CA MET A 30 -4.67 -16.96 1.19
C MET A 30 -4.63 -15.48 1.57
N ASP A 31 -5.05 -15.13 2.78
CA ASP A 31 -5.11 -13.74 3.25
C ASP A 31 -3.74 -13.10 3.42
N GLY A 32 -2.74 -13.86 3.85
CA GLY A 32 -1.37 -13.35 3.99
C GLY A 32 -1.03 -12.75 5.35
N ALA A 33 -1.95 -12.78 6.32
CA ALA A 33 -1.65 -12.41 7.70
C ALA A 33 -0.71 -13.43 8.36
N ALA A 34 0.54 -13.03 8.59
CA ALA A 34 1.56 -13.86 9.22
C ALA A 34 1.10 -14.39 10.59
N TYR A 35 1.26 -15.69 10.83
CA TYR A 35 0.87 -16.40 12.05
C TYR A 35 -0.63 -16.39 12.38
N ILE A 36 -1.47 -15.85 11.49
CA ILE A 36 -2.93 -15.91 11.59
C ILE A 36 -3.48 -16.82 10.49
N SER A 37 -3.31 -16.43 9.21
CA SER A 37 -3.82 -17.21 8.08
C SER A 37 -2.79 -18.22 7.55
N GLN A 38 -1.50 -17.97 7.77
CA GLN A 38 -0.42 -18.83 7.29
C GLN A 38 0.87 -18.65 8.10
N CYS A 39 1.74 -19.65 8.03
CA CYS A 39 3.15 -19.47 8.38
C CYS A 39 3.84 -18.53 7.37
N PRO A 40 4.78 -17.68 7.81
CA PRO A 40 5.57 -16.85 6.90
C PRO A 40 6.39 -17.66 5.90
N ILE A 41 6.51 -17.14 4.68
CA ILE A 41 7.35 -17.71 3.63
C ILE A 41 8.80 -17.51 4.06
N GLN A 42 9.50 -18.60 4.36
CA GLN A 42 10.89 -18.51 4.84
C GLN A 42 11.82 -17.99 3.74
N ALA A 43 13.00 -17.51 4.13
CA ALA A 43 14.03 -17.09 3.20
C ALA A 43 14.29 -18.19 2.15
N LYS A 44 14.39 -17.78 0.88
CA LYS A 44 14.62 -18.64 -0.29
C LYS A 44 13.50 -19.64 -0.60
N GLN A 45 12.33 -19.50 0.02
CA GLN A 45 11.15 -20.31 -0.30
C GLN A 45 10.15 -19.54 -1.16
N LYS A 46 9.13 -20.27 -1.64
CA LYS A 46 8.02 -19.68 -2.40
C LYS A 46 6.66 -20.14 -1.88
N PHE A 47 5.64 -19.33 -2.12
CA PHE A 47 4.25 -19.66 -1.85
C PHE A 47 3.36 -19.15 -2.98
N THR A 48 2.34 -19.93 -3.34
CA THR A 48 1.38 -19.54 -4.39
C THR A 48 0.05 -19.13 -3.77
N TYR A 49 -0.24 -17.84 -3.82
CA TYR A 49 -1.55 -17.29 -3.45
C TYR A 49 -2.57 -17.58 -4.56
N LYS A 50 -3.75 -18.07 -4.18
CA LYS A 50 -4.86 -18.35 -5.12
C LYS A 50 -6.19 -17.88 -4.54
N PHE A 51 -6.72 -16.76 -5.02
CA PHE A 51 -7.95 -16.17 -4.50
C PHE A 51 -8.79 -15.53 -5.59
N LYS A 52 -10.03 -15.18 -5.24
CA LYS A 52 -10.91 -14.40 -6.12
C LYS A 52 -10.66 -12.92 -5.89
N ALA A 53 -10.30 -12.18 -6.94
CA ALA A 53 -10.28 -10.71 -6.92
C ALA A 53 -11.70 -10.19 -6.73
N TYR A 54 -12.05 -9.86 -5.50
CA TYR A 54 -13.35 -9.36 -5.10
C TYR A 54 -13.25 -8.65 -3.75
N PRO A 55 -13.84 -7.45 -3.59
CA PRO A 55 -14.76 -6.78 -4.53
C PRO A 55 -14.03 -6.02 -5.65
N ALA A 56 -14.80 -5.46 -6.59
CA ALA A 56 -14.27 -4.48 -7.54
C ALA A 56 -13.78 -3.24 -6.78
N GLY A 57 -12.97 -2.39 -7.41
CA GLY A 57 -12.51 -1.13 -6.83
C GLY A 57 -10.99 -0.97 -6.76
N THR A 58 -10.56 0.01 -5.96
CA THR A 58 -9.14 0.30 -5.69
C THR A 58 -8.76 -0.37 -4.38
N HIS A 59 -7.73 -1.20 -4.43
CA HIS A 59 -7.19 -2.00 -3.35
C HIS A 59 -5.66 -1.94 -3.42
N PHE A 60 -4.96 -2.60 -2.51
CA PHE A 60 -3.50 -2.72 -2.57
C PHE A 60 -3.04 -4.02 -1.90
N TYR A 61 -1.82 -4.45 -2.17
CA TYR A 61 -1.13 -5.47 -1.39
C TYR A 61 0.00 -4.84 -0.60
N HIS A 62 0.39 -5.47 0.50
CA HIS A 62 1.56 -5.07 1.26
C HIS A 62 2.19 -6.23 2.02
N GLY A 63 3.46 -6.07 2.41
CA GLY A 63 4.13 -6.97 3.35
C GLY A 63 3.37 -7.02 4.67
N SER A 64 3.08 -8.22 5.15
CA SER A 64 2.32 -8.46 6.39
C SER A 64 3.06 -9.33 7.40
N PHE A 65 4.39 -9.35 7.28
CA PHE A 65 5.30 -9.84 8.30
C PHE A 65 6.10 -8.64 8.82
N ALA A 66 6.13 -8.45 10.14
CA ALA A 66 6.64 -7.23 10.77
C ALA A 66 6.02 -5.97 10.12
N ASN A 67 6.77 -4.88 10.01
CA ASN A 67 6.37 -3.67 9.29
C ASN A 67 6.95 -3.59 7.87
N GLN A 68 7.26 -4.70 7.19
CA GLN A 68 7.97 -4.72 5.89
C GLN A 68 7.36 -3.82 4.79
N ARG A 69 6.09 -3.41 4.91
CA ARG A 69 5.49 -2.37 4.04
C ARG A 69 6.25 -1.05 4.06
N VAL A 70 6.89 -0.67 5.17
CA VAL A 70 7.64 0.59 5.30
C VAL A 70 8.98 0.55 4.57
N ASP A 71 9.51 -0.64 4.30
CA ASP A 71 10.68 -0.84 3.43
C ASP A 71 10.29 -0.86 1.94
N GLY A 72 9.03 -0.54 1.62
CA GLY A 72 8.53 -0.42 0.25
C GLY A 72 7.84 -1.67 -0.31
N LEU A 73 7.59 -2.70 0.52
CA LEU A 73 6.86 -3.89 0.09
C LEU A 73 5.36 -3.61 0.03
N PHE A 74 4.89 -2.92 -1.01
CA PHE A 74 3.48 -2.71 -1.29
C PHE A 74 3.23 -2.40 -2.78
N GLY A 75 1.97 -2.48 -3.21
CA GLY A 75 1.58 -2.07 -4.56
C GLY A 75 0.07 -2.09 -4.76
N MET A 76 -0.41 -1.39 -5.78
CA MET A 76 -1.85 -1.28 -6.02
C MET A 76 -2.46 -2.53 -6.66
N ILE A 77 -3.72 -2.79 -6.32
CA ILE A 77 -4.59 -3.78 -6.95
C ILE A 77 -5.85 -3.06 -7.40
N ILE A 78 -6.09 -3.01 -8.70
CA ILE A 78 -7.30 -2.40 -9.25
C ILE A 78 -8.15 -3.51 -9.85
N VAL A 79 -9.33 -3.71 -9.28
CA VAL A 79 -10.28 -4.72 -9.74
C VAL A 79 -11.41 -4.03 -10.48
N HIS A 80 -11.42 -4.20 -11.80
CA HIS A 80 -12.46 -3.61 -12.64
C HIS A 80 -13.71 -4.48 -12.68
N LYS A 81 -14.87 -3.88 -12.41
CA LYS A 81 -16.17 -4.50 -12.72
C LYS A 81 -16.46 -4.47 -14.22
N GLN A 82 -16.06 -3.38 -14.86
CA GLN A 82 -16.15 -3.12 -16.30
C GLN A 82 -14.92 -2.31 -16.74
N LEU A 83 -14.62 -2.33 -18.04
CA LEU A 83 -13.52 -1.53 -18.57
C LEU A 83 -13.72 -0.04 -18.26
N PRO A 84 -12.65 0.68 -17.90
CA PRO A 84 -12.74 2.10 -17.58
C PRO A 84 -13.14 2.91 -18.82
N THR A 85 -14.07 3.84 -18.64
CA THR A 85 -14.56 4.75 -19.70
C THR A 85 -13.83 6.09 -19.71
N ILE A 86 -13.12 6.41 -18.63
CA ILE A 86 -12.27 7.59 -18.48
C ILE A 86 -10.85 7.16 -18.08
N PRO A 87 -9.82 7.96 -18.37
CA PRO A 87 -8.46 7.65 -17.96
C PRO A 87 -8.36 7.54 -16.45
N GLU A 88 -7.62 6.54 -15.97
CA GLU A 88 -7.42 6.29 -14.55
C GLU A 88 -5.95 6.45 -14.18
N ILE A 89 -5.69 7.13 -13.06
CA ILE A 89 -4.35 7.48 -12.61
C ILE A 89 -4.13 6.85 -11.23
N PRO A 90 -3.31 5.78 -11.12
CA PRO A 90 -2.92 5.21 -9.84
C PRO A 90 -2.04 6.20 -9.05
N LEU A 91 -2.41 6.46 -7.80
CA LEU A 91 -1.70 7.36 -6.90
C LEU A 91 -1.50 6.65 -5.57
N THR A 92 -0.25 6.45 -5.18
CA THR A 92 0.10 5.93 -3.86
C THR A 92 0.68 7.04 -3.00
N VAL A 93 0.36 7.00 -1.70
CA VAL A 93 0.98 7.85 -0.67
C VAL A 93 1.60 6.94 0.36
N THR A 94 2.85 7.21 0.73
CA THR A 94 3.52 6.55 1.85
C THR A 94 4.43 7.53 2.56
N ASP A 95 4.55 7.40 3.88
CA ASP A 95 5.69 7.93 4.61
C ASP A 95 6.91 7.03 4.38
N TRP A 96 8.11 7.59 4.54
CA TRP A 96 9.36 6.91 4.29
C TRP A 96 10.37 7.18 5.39
N PHE A 97 11.00 6.11 5.87
CA PHE A 97 11.82 6.10 7.08
C PHE A 97 13.28 5.79 6.73
N LYS A 98 14.20 6.24 7.59
CA LYS A 98 15.63 5.94 7.42
C LYS A 98 15.98 4.56 7.95
N GLU A 99 15.23 4.14 8.96
CA GLU A 99 15.36 2.87 9.65
C GLU A 99 14.58 1.78 8.91
N GLU A 100 15.16 0.58 8.88
CA GLU A 100 14.51 -0.62 8.32
C GLU A 100 13.31 -1.05 9.18
N ALA A 101 12.33 -1.71 8.56
CA ALA A 101 11.10 -2.17 9.22
C ALA A 101 11.35 -2.94 10.51
N LEU A 102 12.32 -3.86 10.52
CA LEU A 102 12.64 -4.67 11.69
C LEU A 102 13.22 -3.82 12.82
N THR A 103 14.05 -2.82 12.49
CA THR A 103 14.60 -1.88 13.47
C THR A 103 13.50 -1.03 14.08
N ILE A 104 12.58 -0.53 13.25
CA ILE A 104 11.38 0.20 13.70
C ILE A 104 10.55 -0.67 14.65
N ASP A 105 10.31 -1.92 14.28
CA ASP A 105 9.55 -2.89 15.08
C ASP A 105 10.20 -3.19 16.44
N LEU A 106 11.50 -3.44 16.44
CA LEU A 106 12.27 -3.79 17.64
C LEU A 106 12.46 -2.61 18.59
N ASN A 107 12.43 -1.38 18.08
CA ASN A 107 12.52 -0.17 18.89
C ASN A 107 11.17 0.45 19.22
N SER A 108 10.06 -0.18 18.79
CA SER A 108 8.72 0.36 19.00
C SER A 108 8.36 0.46 20.49
N PRO A 109 8.00 1.65 21.01
CA PRO A 109 7.62 1.83 22.42
C PRO A 109 6.43 0.96 22.82
N TYR A 110 5.56 0.64 21.87
CA TYR A 110 4.37 -0.18 22.06
C TYR A 110 4.70 -1.64 22.38
N ARG A 111 5.89 -2.14 22.02
CA ARG A 111 6.31 -3.51 22.35
C ARG A 111 6.85 -3.65 23.78
N PHE A 112 7.41 -2.58 24.36
CA PHE A 112 8.12 -2.66 25.65
C PHE A 112 7.47 -1.84 26.78
N GLY A 113 6.26 -1.31 26.58
CA GLY A 113 5.52 -0.60 27.64
C GLY A 113 6.18 0.72 28.07
N VAL A 114 7.14 1.23 27.30
CA VAL A 114 7.78 2.51 27.57
C VAL A 114 6.94 3.61 26.93
N LYS A 115 6.08 4.24 27.72
CA LYS A 115 5.35 5.44 27.30
C LYS A 115 6.36 6.53 26.91
N GLY A 116 6.32 6.99 25.67
CA GLY A 116 7.00 8.23 25.23
C GLY A 116 8.34 8.09 24.51
N ALA A 117 8.75 6.91 24.06
CA ALA A 117 9.90 6.83 23.16
C ALA A 117 9.47 7.22 21.73
N GLY A 118 9.56 8.52 21.43
CA GLY A 118 9.68 9.14 20.09
C GLY A 118 8.63 8.77 19.03
N GLN A 119 7.89 9.77 18.54
CA GLN A 119 7.16 9.63 17.29
C GLN A 119 8.13 9.21 16.17
N LEU A 120 7.85 8.12 15.47
CA LEU A 120 8.64 7.73 14.30
C LEU A 120 8.50 8.86 13.29
N THR A 121 9.59 9.58 13.02
CA THR A 121 9.53 10.74 12.13
C THR A 121 10.01 10.32 10.76
N PRO A 122 9.11 10.10 9.79
CA PRO A 122 9.53 9.84 8.43
C PRO A 122 10.28 11.04 7.89
N PHE A 123 11.31 10.77 7.09
CA PHE A 123 12.14 11.83 6.53
C PHE A 123 11.55 12.38 5.22
N SER A 124 10.62 11.65 4.61
CA SER A 124 9.94 12.08 3.39
C SER A 124 8.57 11.44 3.26
N THR A 125 7.68 12.13 2.56
CA THR A 125 6.47 11.54 1.99
C THR A 125 6.73 11.23 0.53
N LEU A 126 6.37 10.03 0.09
CA LEU A 126 6.46 9.62 -1.30
C LEU A 126 5.07 9.62 -1.93
N LEU A 127 4.92 10.40 -3.00
CA LEU A 127 3.78 10.34 -3.91
C LEU A 127 4.19 9.54 -5.15
N GLY A 128 3.50 8.43 -5.41
CA GLY A 128 3.87 7.52 -6.50
C GLY A 128 5.30 6.99 -6.39
N GLY A 129 5.80 6.80 -5.16
CA GLY A 129 7.15 6.30 -4.88
C GLY A 129 8.27 7.34 -4.99
N ARG A 130 7.94 8.64 -5.12
CA ARG A 130 8.94 9.72 -5.18
C ARG A 130 8.63 10.81 -4.18
N GLY A 131 9.67 11.32 -3.53
CA GLY A 131 9.60 12.40 -2.57
C GLY A 131 10.93 13.11 -2.46
N ARG A 132 10.97 14.17 -1.68
CA ARG A 132 12.18 14.97 -1.41
C ARG A 132 12.45 15.03 0.09
N TRP A 133 13.71 15.30 0.40
CA TRP A 133 14.20 15.50 1.75
C TRP A 133 15.31 16.54 1.70
N ASN A 134 15.22 17.55 2.58
CA ASN A 134 16.03 18.76 2.54
C ASN A 134 16.01 19.39 1.14
N ASP A 135 17.14 19.92 0.69
CA ASP A 135 17.26 20.70 -0.55
C ASP A 135 17.55 19.84 -1.79
N ASN A 136 17.23 18.53 -1.75
CA ASN A 136 17.50 17.66 -2.89
C ASN A 136 16.57 17.98 -4.08
N THR A 137 17.10 17.84 -5.28
CA THR A 137 16.43 18.21 -6.54
C THR A 137 15.95 17.00 -7.33
N TYR A 138 15.86 15.81 -6.70
CA TYR A 138 15.36 14.63 -7.40
C TYR A 138 13.96 14.90 -7.98
N PRO A 139 13.68 14.35 -9.18
CA PRO A 139 12.41 14.59 -9.85
C PRO A 139 11.29 13.98 -9.02
N LEU A 140 10.22 14.75 -8.82
CA LEU A 140 8.99 14.22 -8.23
C LEU A 140 8.26 13.33 -9.25
N ARG A 141 7.16 12.73 -8.80
CA ARG A 141 6.26 12.03 -9.71
C ARG A 141 5.41 13.07 -10.44
N GLU A 142 5.42 13.00 -11.77
CA GLU A 142 4.58 13.83 -12.62
C GLU A 142 3.39 13.01 -13.13
N TYR A 143 2.21 13.64 -13.18
CA TYR A 143 0.97 13.06 -13.64
C TYR A 143 0.41 13.92 -14.77
N THR A 144 0.43 13.40 -15.99
CA THR A 144 -0.11 14.11 -17.16
C THR A 144 -1.59 13.82 -17.31
N VAL A 145 -2.37 14.86 -17.58
CA VAL A 145 -3.82 14.78 -17.83
C VAL A 145 -4.18 15.46 -19.13
N GLU A 146 -5.25 14.98 -19.77
CA GLU A 146 -5.83 15.61 -20.96
C GLU A 146 -6.72 16.79 -20.58
N THR A 147 -6.50 17.95 -21.21
CA THR A 147 -7.32 19.15 -20.99
C THR A 147 -8.77 18.91 -21.40
N GLY A 148 -9.72 19.36 -20.57
CA GLY A 148 -11.16 19.24 -20.84
C GLY A 148 -11.74 17.84 -20.62
N ARG A 149 -10.96 16.90 -20.08
CA ARG A 149 -11.40 15.53 -19.82
C ARG A 149 -11.36 15.19 -18.33
N ASN A 150 -12.38 14.48 -17.86
CA ASN A 150 -12.39 13.92 -16.51
C ASN A 150 -11.40 12.76 -16.38
N HIS A 151 -10.64 12.74 -15.30
CA HIS A 151 -9.70 11.67 -14.95
C HIS A 151 -10.06 11.09 -13.58
N LYS A 152 -9.93 9.78 -13.41
CA LYS A 152 -10.15 9.12 -12.13
C LYS A 152 -8.81 8.83 -11.45
N PHE A 153 -8.47 9.62 -10.44
CA PHE A 153 -7.36 9.29 -9.56
C PHE A 153 -7.78 8.15 -8.62
N ARG A 154 -6.95 7.11 -8.54
CA ARG A 154 -7.13 5.96 -7.66
C ARG A 154 -6.09 6.04 -6.56
N LEU A 155 -6.50 6.62 -5.43
CA LEU A 155 -5.64 6.82 -4.28
C LEU A 155 -5.60 5.58 -3.39
N ALA A 156 -4.39 5.19 -2.95
CA ALA A 156 -4.18 4.24 -1.88
C ALA A 156 -3.05 4.73 -0.97
N SER A 157 -3.25 4.64 0.36
CA SER A 157 -2.23 4.96 1.35
C SER A 157 -1.64 3.68 1.92
N SER A 158 -0.32 3.55 1.90
CA SER A 158 0.41 2.52 2.64
C SER A 158 1.23 3.12 3.80
N ALA A 159 0.89 4.35 4.20
CA ALA A 159 1.57 5.03 5.27
C ALA A 159 1.43 4.31 6.62
N MET A 160 2.47 4.41 7.45
CA MET A 160 2.52 3.82 8.79
C MET A 160 2.11 4.80 9.89
N GLU A 161 2.63 6.03 9.84
CA GLU A 161 2.56 7.01 10.93
C GLU A 161 1.64 8.18 10.59
N HIS A 162 1.76 8.72 9.38
CA HIS A 162 1.07 9.97 9.01
C HIS A 162 -0.25 9.75 8.29
N THR A 163 -1.22 10.63 8.59
CA THR A 163 -2.41 10.84 7.77
C THR A 163 -2.16 11.94 6.76
N TYR A 164 -2.84 11.87 5.61
CA TYR A 164 -2.61 12.76 4.49
C TYR A 164 -3.90 13.40 4.01
N GLU A 165 -3.83 14.70 3.77
CA GLU A 165 -4.78 15.43 2.94
C GLU A 165 -4.19 15.53 1.52
N VAL A 166 -5.01 15.23 0.51
CA VAL A 166 -4.58 15.27 -0.89
C VAL A 166 -5.41 16.31 -1.63
N SER A 167 -4.74 17.25 -2.27
CA SER A 167 -5.32 18.31 -3.09
C SER A 167 -4.58 18.42 -4.42
N ILE A 168 -5.22 19.07 -5.40
CA ILE A 168 -4.61 19.47 -6.67
C ILE A 168 -4.92 20.94 -6.86
N ASP A 169 -3.87 21.78 -6.90
CA ASP A 169 -4.04 23.23 -7.02
C ASP A 169 -4.87 23.60 -8.25
N GLY A 170 -5.85 24.48 -8.05
CA GLY A 170 -6.77 24.93 -9.10
C GLY A 170 -7.79 23.90 -9.57
N HIS A 171 -7.91 22.74 -8.91
CA HIS A 171 -8.85 21.68 -9.29
C HIS A 171 -9.74 21.26 -8.12
N VAL A 172 -11.01 20.97 -8.43
CA VAL A 172 -11.94 20.35 -7.49
C VAL A 172 -11.84 18.84 -7.62
N LEU A 173 -11.69 18.14 -6.49
CA LEU A 173 -11.74 16.69 -6.43
C LEU A 173 -13.14 16.25 -6.02
N THR A 174 -13.73 15.34 -6.79
CA THR A 174 -15.02 14.71 -6.44
C THR A 174 -14.77 13.28 -5.97
N LEU A 175 -15.19 12.97 -4.75
CA LEU A 175 -15.05 11.64 -4.18
C LEU A 175 -16.19 10.74 -4.67
N VAL A 176 -15.85 9.69 -5.40
CA VAL A 176 -16.85 8.78 -6.02
C VAL A 176 -16.79 7.35 -5.49
N ALA A 177 -15.76 7.00 -4.72
CA ALA A 177 -15.61 5.66 -4.14
C ALA A 177 -14.69 5.68 -2.90
N LEU A 178 -14.94 4.76 -1.97
CA LEU A 178 -14.14 4.49 -0.77
C LEU A 178 -14.00 2.97 -0.58
N ASP A 179 -12.78 2.49 -0.32
CA ASP A 179 -12.46 1.08 0.01
C ASP A 179 -13.10 0.04 -0.92
N GLY A 180 -13.13 0.38 -2.21
CA GLY A 180 -13.69 -0.46 -3.27
C GLY A 180 -15.21 -0.43 -3.40
N GLN A 181 -15.91 0.43 -2.65
CA GLN A 181 -17.33 0.69 -2.80
C GLN A 181 -17.56 2.04 -3.48
N GLU A 182 -18.45 2.08 -4.45
CA GLU A 182 -18.92 3.34 -5.05
C GLU A 182 -19.83 4.06 -4.05
N ILE A 183 -19.73 5.39 -4.02
CA ILE A 183 -20.56 6.25 -3.18
C ILE A 183 -21.25 7.30 -4.03
N ASN A 184 -22.24 7.98 -3.45
CA ASN A 184 -22.78 9.19 -4.05
C ASN A 184 -21.66 10.25 -4.12
N PRO A 185 -21.44 10.87 -5.29
CA PRO A 185 -20.39 11.88 -5.44
C PRO A 185 -20.53 13.02 -4.42
N ILE A 186 -19.43 13.32 -3.72
CA ILE A 186 -19.31 14.46 -2.80
C ILE A 186 -18.07 15.30 -3.10
#